data_AF-A0A2G9ZWP3-F1
#
_entry.id   AF-A0A2G9ZWP3-F1
#
_cell.length_a   1.000
_cell.length_b   1.000
_cell.length_c   1.000
_cell.angle_alpha   90.00
_cell.angle_beta   90.00
_cell.angle_gamma   90.00
#
_symmetry.space_group_name_H-M   'P 1'
#
loop_
_entity.id
_entity.type
_entity.pdbx_description
1 polymer ?
#
loop_
_entity_poly.entity_id
_entity_poly.type
_entity_poly.pdbx_seq_one_letter_code
_entity_poly.pdbx_strand_id
1 'polypeptide(L)'
;IRGHVFCSFLALVLRKELERHLEKTDHVFEWAHIKQDLQALQETHIEENGTQLAIRSKAEGVCGKVFQAIGMAMPPTIREI
;
A
#
# COMPACT_ATOMS: atom_id res chain seq x y z
N ILE A 1 15.91 21.20 12.73
CA ILE A 1 15.53 21.46 11.32
C ILE A 1 16.15 20.46 10.32
N ARG A 2 17.14 19.62 10.67
CA ARG A 2 17.84 18.76 9.68
C ARG A 2 17.09 17.47 9.25
N GLY A 3 16.10 16.98 10.00
CA GLY A 3 15.35 15.76 9.66
C GLY A 3 14.04 16.00 8.88
N HIS A 4 13.26 17.01 9.27
CA HIS A 4 11.93 17.23 8.69
C HIS A 4 11.95 17.61 7.21
N VAL A 5 12.91 18.42 6.78
CA VAL A 5 13.01 18.81 5.36
C VAL A 5 13.31 17.58 4.48
N PHE A 6 14.16 16.67 4.98
CA PHE A 6 14.49 15.43 4.27
C PHE A 6 13.31 14.47 4.18
N CYS A 7 12.61 14.21 5.30
CA CYS A 7 11.44 13.34 5.30
C CYS A 7 10.30 13.91 4.44
N SER A 8 10.07 15.22 4.49
CA SER A 8 9.09 15.89 3.63
C SER A 8 9.46 15.80 2.15
N PHE A 9 10.75 15.95 1.82
CA PHE A 9 11.22 15.78 0.45
C PHE A 9 11.04 14.34 -0.05
N LEU A 10 11.42 13.34 0.75
CA LEU A 10 11.22 11.94 0.40
C LEU A 10 9.74 11.61 0.20
N ALA A 11 8.86 12.10 1.07
CA ALA A 11 7.41 11.93 0.91
C ALA A 11 6.89 12.54 -0.41
N LEU A 12 7.39 13.72 -0.79
CA LEU A 12 7.03 14.34 -2.07
C LEU A 12 7.55 13.56 -3.28
N VAL A 13 8.77 13.04 -3.22
CA VAL A 13 9.36 12.19 -4.27
C VAL A 13 8.56 10.91 -4.43
N LEU A 14 8.25 10.21 -3.33
CA LEU A 14 7.45 8.98 -3.36
C LEU A 14 6.03 9.23 -3.89
N ARG A 15 5.40 10.33 -3.48
CA ARG A 15 4.08 10.72 -4.01
C ARG A 15 4.15 10.95 -5.53
N LYS A 16 5.17 11.67 -6.01
CA LYS A 16 5.29 11.95 -7.44
C LYS A 16 5.56 10.69 -8.26
N GLU A 17 6.33 9.76 -7.72
CA GLU A 17 6.58 8.49 -8.39
C GLU A 17 5.33 7.63 -8.47
N LEU A 18 4.57 7.53 -7.38
CA LEU A 18 3.28 6.84 -7.39
C LEU A 18 2.31 7.44 -8.41
N GLU A 19 2.22 8.77 -8.48
CA GLU A 19 1.40 9.46 -9.48
C GLU A 19 1.83 9.10 -10.92
N ARG A 20 3.14 9.08 -11.22
CA ARG A 20 3.64 8.64 -12.54
C ARG A 20 3.26 7.20 -12.87
N HIS A 21 3.28 6.30 -11.89
CA HIS A 21 2.85 4.92 -12.09
C HIS A 21 1.35 4.84 -12.41
N LEU A 22 0.53 5.60 -11.70
CA LEU A 22 -0.92 5.66 -11.92
C LEU A 22 -1.25 6.24 -13.31
N GLU A 23 -0.60 7.34 -13.69
CA GLU A 23 -0.72 7.98 -15.01
C GLU A 23 -0.38 7.00 -16.15
N LYS A 24 0.68 6.20 -16.01
CA LYS A 24 1.06 5.18 -17.01
C LYS A 24 0.02 4.07 -17.19
N THR A 25 -0.87 3.89 -16.22
CA THR A 25 -1.96 2.90 -16.25
C THR A 25 -3.34 3.53 -16.46
N ASP A 26 -3.39 4.79 -16.89
CA ASP A 26 -4.63 5.55 -17.09
C ASP A 26 -5.52 5.59 -15.83
N HIS A 27 -4.90 5.65 -14.67
CA HIS A 27 -5.58 5.75 -13.38
C HIS A 27 -5.40 7.13 -12.77
N VAL A 28 -6.51 7.75 -12.39
CA VAL A 28 -6.55 9.01 -11.66
C VAL A 28 -7.45 8.80 -10.44
N PHE A 29 -6.87 8.93 -9.25
CA PHE A 29 -7.58 8.76 -7.98
C PHE A 29 -7.31 9.93 -7.06
N GLU A 30 -8.30 10.25 -6.23
CA GLU A 30 -8.13 11.22 -5.15
C GLU A 30 -7.07 10.74 -4.15
N TRP A 31 -6.14 11.62 -3.78
CA TRP A 31 -5.06 11.29 -2.85
C TRP A 31 -5.59 10.83 -1.49
N ALA A 32 -6.73 11.37 -1.05
CA ALA A 32 -7.39 10.96 0.17
C ALA A 32 -7.83 9.48 0.12
N HIS A 33 -8.40 9.02 -1.01
CA HIS A 33 -8.82 7.63 -1.20
C HIS A 33 -7.62 6.69 -1.24
N ILE A 34 -6.53 7.07 -1.93
CA ILE A 34 -5.29 6.28 -1.94
C ILE A 34 -4.79 6.05 -0.51
N LYS A 35 -4.66 7.13 0.28
CA LYS A 35 -4.18 7.02 1.67
C LYS A 35 -5.11 6.18 2.52
N GLN A 36 -6.42 6.41 2.43
CA GLN A 36 -7.42 5.69 3.21
C GLN A 36 -7.38 4.19 2.92
N ASP A 37 -7.39 3.81 1.64
CA ASP A 37 -7.49 2.41 1.24
C ASP A 37 -6.18 1.66 1.49
N LEU A 38 -5.02 2.34 1.36
CA LEU A 38 -3.74 1.78 1.78
C LEU A 38 -3.65 1.61 3.30
N GLN A 39 -4.22 2.53 4.08
CA GLN A 39 -4.24 2.43 5.55
C GLN A 39 -5.22 1.37 6.05
N ALA A 40 -6.30 1.11 5.30
CA ALA A 40 -7.25 0.03 5.55
C ALA A 40 -6.66 -1.36 5.22
N LEU A 41 -5.65 -1.41 4.35
CA LEU A 41 -4.88 -2.62 4.10
C LEU A 41 -3.98 -2.91 5.31
N GLN A 42 -4.38 -3.89 6.11
CA GLN A 42 -3.70 -4.27 7.35
C GLN A 42 -3.41 -5.75 7.34
N GLU A 43 -2.44 -6.15 8.14
CA GLU A 43 -2.08 -7.53 8.33
C GLU A 43 -2.17 -7.88 9.81
N THR A 44 -2.92 -8.93 10.11
CA THR A 44 -3.10 -9.46 11.45
C THR A 44 -2.36 -10.78 11.54
N HIS A 45 -1.53 -10.94 12.56
CA HIS A 45 -0.84 -12.20 12.83
C HIS A 45 -1.63 -13.01 13.85
N ILE A 46 -1.85 -14.29 13.55
CA ILE A 46 -2.55 -15.24 14.41
C ILE A 46 -1.62 -16.41 14.64
N GLU A 47 -1.53 -16.85 15.89
CA GLU A 47 -0.82 -18.08 16.26
C GLU A 47 -1.85 -19.14 16.62
N GLU A 48 -1.81 -20.27 15.91
CA GLU A 48 -2.71 -21.39 16.15
C GLU A 48 -1.91 -22.70 16.08
N ASN A 49 -1.93 -23.47 17.17
CA ASN A 49 -1.27 -24.79 17.27
C ASN A 49 0.23 -24.78 16.90
N GLY A 50 0.94 -23.68 17.17
CA GLY A 50 2.36 -23.53 16.85
C GLY A 50 2.67 -23.09 15.41
N THR A 51 1.64 -22.89 14.58
CA THR A 51 1.76 -22.24 13.27
C THR A 51 1.42 -20.76 13.39
N GLN A 52 2.27 -19.89 12.84
CA GLN A 52 1.97 -18.46 12.72
C GLN A 52 1.43 -18.15 11.33
N LEU A 53 0.27 -17.50 11.28
CA LEU A 53 -0.40 -17.09 10.06
C LEU A 53 -0.49 -15.56 10.00
N ALA A 54 -0.13 -14.99 8.86
CA ALA A 54 -0.43 -13.61 8.51
C ALA A 54 -1.69 -13.54 7.66
N ILE A 55 -2.72 -12.85 8.16
CA ILE A 55 -3.99 -12.61 7.49
C ILE A 55 -4.07 -11.13 7.09
N ARG A 56 -4.07 -10.88 5.79
CA ARG A 56 -4.23 -9.55 5.21
C ARG A 56 -5.72 -9.22 5.08
N SER A 57 -6.10 -8.00 5.44
CA SER A 57 -7.44 -7.48 5.19
C SER A 57 -7.76 -7.45 3.69
N LYS A 58 -9.04 -7.41 3.36
CA LYS A 58 -9.49 -7.33 1.97
C LYS A 58 -9.00 -6.01 1.35
N ALA A 59 -8.46 -6.07 0.14
CA ALA A 59 -8.15 -4.86 -0.61
C ALA A 59 -9.44 -4.29 -1.18
N GLU A 60 -9.82 -3.10 -0.73
CA GLU A 60 -11.02 -2.40 -1.17
C GLU A 60 -10.67 -1.07 -1.85
N GLY A 61 -11.65 -0.49 -2.54
CA GLY A 61 -11.51 0.78 -3.23
C GLY A 61 -10.39 0.77 -4.29
N VAL A 62 -9.48 1.74 -4.19
CA VAL A 62 -8.42 1.96 -5.18
C VAL A 62 -7.14 1.16 -4.88
N CYS A 63 -7.03 0.53 -3.71
CA CYS A 63 -5.81 -0.14 -3.24
C CYS A 63 -5.29 -1.21 -4.23
N GLY A 64 -6.17 -2.08 -4.73
CA GLY A 64 -5.76 -3.11 -5.71
C GLY A 64 -5.20 -2.51 -7.01
N LYS A 65 -5.78 -1.40 -7.48
CA LYS A 65 -5.31 -0.67 -8.68
C LYS A 65 -4.00 0.04 -8.43
N VAL A 66 -3.80 0.58 -7.23
CA VAL A 66 -2.51 1.17 -6.83
C VAL A 66 -1.40 0.13 -6.89
N PHE A 67 -1.59 -1.07 -6.32
CA PHE A 67 -0.62 -2.16 -6.40
C PHE A 67 -0.34 -2.59 -7.85
N GLN A 68 -1.38 -2.71 -8.67
CA GLN A 68 -1.25 -3.02 -10.09
C GLN A 68 -0.43 -1.95 -10.84
N ALA A 69 -0.68 -0.67 -10.60
CA ALA A 69 -0.01 0.45 -11.27
C ALA A 69 1.49 0.52 -10.99
N ILE A 70 1.89 0.16 -9.77
CA ILE A 70 3.31 0.06 -9.37
C ILE A 70 3.94 -1.29 -9.76
N GLY A 71 3.19 -2.19 -10.41
CA GLY A 71 3.68 -3.50 -10.83
C GLY A 71 3.93 -4.48 -9.68
N MET A 72 3.30 -4.26 -8.52
CA MET A 72 3.44 -5.13 -7.35
C MET A 72 2.28 -6.13 -7.26
N ALA A 73 2.62 -7.39 -7.03
CA ALA A 73 1.64 -8.39 -6.67
C ALA A 73 1.12 -8.11 -5.25
N MET A 74 -0.21 -8.15 -5.08
CA MET A 74 -0.80 -8.12 -3.74
C MET A 74 -0.41 -9.40 -3.00
N PRO A 75 0.09 -9.32 -1.75
CA PRO A 75 0.37 -10.52 -0.98
C PRO A 75 -0.91 -11.37 -0.79
N PRO A 76 -0.78 -12.70 -0.67
CA PRO A 76 -1.92 -13.57 -0.44
C PRO A 76 -2.68 -13.17 0.82
N THR A 77 -4.00 -13.38 0.81
CA THR A 77 -4.87 -13.03 1.93
C THR A 77 -4.51 -13.78 3.21
N ILE A 78 -4.08 -15.04 3.10
CA ILE A 78 -3.59 -15.86 4.21
C ILE A 78 -2.25 -16.44 3.79
N ARG A 79 -1.24 -16.34 4.64
CA ARG A 79 0.04 -17.03 4.48
C ARG A 79 0.60 -17.46 5.82
N GLU A 80 1.37 -18.54 5.81
CA GLU A 80 2.19 -18.94 6.94
C GLU A 80 3.46 -18.07 7.00
N ILE A 81 3.92 -17.73 8.21
CA ILE A 81 5.09 -16.89 8.48
C ILE A 81 6.08 -17.60 9.42
#